data_AF-A0A2N2LRN8-F1
#
_entry.id   AF-A0A2N2LRN8-F1
#
_cell.length_a   1.000
_cell.length_b   1.000
_cell.length_c   1.000
_cell.angle_alpha   90.00
_cell.angle_beta   90.00
_cell.angle_gamma   90.00
#
_symmetry.space_group_name_H-M   'P 1'
#
loop_
_entity.id
_entity.type
_entity.pdbx_description
1 polymer ?
#
loop_
_entity_poly.entity_id
_entity_poly.type
_entity_poly.pdbx_seq_one_letter_code
_entity_poly.pdbx_strand_id
1 'polypeptide(L)'
;DAPVVKEARTWIQTHQENPMRLRASLETIAYMIEATSDQKVRMDESSSHYHIVIQDCIACWGLEDQHSRYCYYNVGIIRGGLHYLFGKDDYPVQELACITTGDQACEFIVRKFPFSENERGSGKTGFLSLPAHLR
;
A
#
# COMPACT_ATOMS: atom_id res chain seq x y z
N ASP A 1 -4.93 -13.39 12.79
CA ASP A 1 -5.10 -11.93 12.55
C ASP A 1 -5.30 -11.21 13.86
N ALA A 2 -4.69 -10.04 14.02
CA ALA A 2 -4.95 -9.17 15.17
C ALA A 2 -6.45 -8.81 15.24
N PRO A 3 -7.07 -8.73 16.43
CA PRO A 3 -8.51 -8.48 16.57
C PRO A 3 -9.00 -7.26 15.76
N VAL A 4 -8.24 -6.17 15.80
CA VAL A 4 -8.51 -4.93 15.06
C VAL A 4 -8.57 -5.14 13.54
N VAL A 5 -7.70 -5.98 12.98
CA VAL A 5 -7.68 -6.27 11.54
C VAL A 5 -8.93 -7.07 11.14
N LYS A 6 -9.38 -7.99 12.00
CA LYS A 6 -10.60 -8.78 11.77
C LYS A 6 -11.86 -7.91 11.85
N GLU A 7 -11.92 -7.02 12.82
CA GLU A 7 -13.01 -6.05 12.97
C GLU A 7 -13.06 -5.09 11.78
N ALA A 8 -11.93 -4.50 11.41
CA ALA A 8 -11.82 -3.64 10.23
C ALA A 8 -12.28 -4.36 8.97
N ARG A 9 -11.79 -5.58 8.73
CA ARG A 9 -12.20 -6.40 7.57
C ARG A 9 -13.71 -6.60 7.53
N THR A 10 -14.31 -6.98 8.66
CA THR A 10 -15.76 -7.20 8.75
C THR A 10 -16.54 -5.92 8.44
N TRP A 11 -16.09 -4.79 8.97
CA TRP A 11 -16.69 -3.49 8.71
C TRP A 11 -16.55 -3.08 7.23
N ILE A 12 -15.35 -3.20 6.66
CA ILE A 12 -15.05 -2.88 5.26
C ILE A 12 -15.88 -3.73 4.30
N GLN A 13 -16.13 -4.99 4.62
CA GLN A 13 -16.91 -5.90 3.77
C GLN A 13 -18.42 -5.64 3.85
N THR A 14 -18.93 -5.22 5.00
CA THR A 14 -20.36 -4.93 5.20
C THR A 14 -20.80 -3.55 4.70
N HIS A 15 -19.86 -2.61 4.52
CA HIS A 15 -20.17 -1.22 4.15
C HIS A 15 -19.72 -0.87 2.72
N GLN A 16 -20.14 -1.64 1.71
CA GLN A 16 -19.53 -1.58 0.37
C GLN A 16 -19.57 -0.20 -0.31
N GLU A 17 -20.63 0.56 -0.09
CA GLU A 17 -20.87 1.89 -0.66
C GLU A 17 -20.22 3.04 0.14
N ASN A 18 -19.56 2.75 1.27
CA ASN A 18 -19.00 3.80 2.11
C ASN A 18 -17.69 4.34 1.52
N PRO A 19 -17.58 5.65 1.23
CA PRO A 19 -16.37 6.24 0.66
C PRO A 19 -15.15 6.14 1.59
N MET A 20 -15.35 5.91 2.88
CA MET A 20 -14.28 5.81 3.89
C MET A 20 -13.57 4.47 3.90
N ARG A 21 -14.06 3.45 3.17
CA ARG A 21 -13.47 2.09 3.20
C ARG A 21 -11.99 2.10 2.86
N LEU A 22 -11.59 2.87 1.84
CA LEU A 22 -10.18 2.91 1.44
C LEU A 22 -9.32 3.53 2.53
N ARG A 23 -9.76 4.65 3.10
CA ARG A 23 -9.08 5.29 4.24
C ARG A 23 -8.93 4.34 5.42
N ALA A 24 -10.04 3.74 5.87
CA ALA A 24 -10.06 2.81 6.99
C ALA A 24 -9.14 1.60 6.74
N SER A 25 -9.08 1.13 5.49
CA SER A 25 -8.17 0.04 5.11
C SER A 25 -6.71 0.45 5.22
N LEU A 26 -6.36 1.64 4.73
CA LEU A 26 -4.98 2.15 4.81
C LEU A 26 -4.57 2.45 6.25
N GLU A 27 -5.48 2.98 7.08
CA GLU A 27 -5.23 3.15 8.52
C GLU A 27 -5.02 1.80 9.24
N THR A 28 -5.79 0.77 8.87
CA THR A 28 -5.60 -0.59 9.40
C THR A 28 -4.24 -1.17 9.00
N ILE A 29 -3.81 -0.95 7.76
CA ILE A 29 -2.50 -1.39 7.27
C ILE A 29 -1.37 -0.62 7.96
N ALA A 30 -1.49 0.70 8.08
CA ALA A 30 -0.53 1.54 8.80
C ALA A 30 -0.36 1.07 10.25
N TYR A 31 -1.47 0.86 10.96
CA TYR A 31 -1.46 0.30 12.31
C TYR A 31 -0.74 -1.06 12.36
N MET A 32 -1.01 -1.95 11.41
CA MET A 32 -0.37 -3.26 11.37
C MET A 32 1.15 -3.16 11.15
N ILE A 33 1.59 -2.27 10.26
CA ILE A 33 3.01 -2.00 10.02
C ILE A 33 3.69 -1.54 11.31
N GLU A 34 3.14 -0.54 12.00
CA GLU A 34 3.71 -0.01 13.24
C GLU A 34 3.62 -1.00 14.41
N ALA A 35 2.58 -1.83 14.46
CA ALA A 35 2.40 -2.80 15.54
C ALA A 35 3.33 -4.02 15.41
N THR A 36 3.90 -4.25 14.23
CA THR A 36 4.72 -5.43 13.93
C THR A 36 6.16 -5.11 13.57
N SER A 37 6.51 -3.82 13.49
CA SER A 37 7.86 -3.35 13.17
C SER A 37 8.13 -1.99 13.80
N ASP A 38 9.39 -1.56 13.80
CA ASP A 38 9.77 -0.24 14.30
C ASP A 38 9.42 0.91 13.33
N GLN A 39 8.90 0.58 12.15
CA GLN A 39 8.49 1.56 11.14
C GLN A 39 7.46 2.54 11.71
N LYS A 40 7.59 3.81 11.34
CA LYS A 40 6.59 4.86 11.64
C LYS A 40 5.87 5.25 10.36
N VAL A 41 4.54 5.23 10.41
CA VAL A 41 3.68 5.43 9.25
C VAL A 41 2.83 6.67 9.45
N ARG A 42 2.96 7.61 8.53
CA ARG A 42 2.15 8.82 8.48
C ARG A 42 1.34 8.83 7.20
N MET A 43 0.06 9.18 7.28
CA MET A 43 -0.81 9.24 6.13
C MET A 43 -1.41 10.64 5.97
N ASP A 44 -1.24 11.22 4.79
CA ASP A 44 -1.98 12.39 4.34
C ASP A 44 -3.01 12.01 3.30
N GLU A 45 -4.00 12.87 3.13
CA GLU A 45 -5.07 12.69 2.17
C GLU A 45 -5.16 13.91 1.25
N SER A 46 -5.23 13.65 -0.05
CA SER A 46 -5.59 14.64 -1.06
C SER A 46 -6.95 14.29 -1.70
N SER A 47 -7.39 15.06 -2.69
CA SER A 47 -8.63 14.76 -3.42
C SER A 47 -8.53 13.48 -4.27
N SER A 48 -7.34 13.12 -4.76
CA SER A 48 -7.15 12.04 -5.74
C SER A 48 -6.36 10.83 -5.23
N HIS A 49 -5.61 10.98 -4.14
CA HIS A 49 -4.76 9.94 -3.58
C HIS A 49 -4.55 10.10 -2.07
N TYR A 50 -4.13 9.02 -1.43
CA TYR A 50 -3.49 9.05 -0.11
C TYR A 50 -1.99 9.07 -0.31
N HIS A 51 -1.30 9.84 0.53
CA HIS A 51 0.15 9.89 0.59
C HIS A 51 0.60 9.20 1.88
N ILE A 52 1.45 8.18 1.76
CA ILE A 52 1.91 7.37 2.89
C ILE A 52 3.42 7.57 3.00
N VAL A 53 3.86 8.03 4.16
CA VAL A 53 5.28 8.21 4.48
C VAL A 53 5.66 7.18 5.53
N ILE A 54 6.70 6.41 5.25
CA ILE A 54 7.24 5.38 6.13
C ILE A 54 8.68 5.73 6.49
N GLN A 55 8.92 5.93 7.79
CA GLN A 55 10.25 6.09 8.37
C GLN A 55 10.74 4.74 8.92
N ASP A 56 12.05 4.60 9.09
CA ASP A 56 12.70 3.39 9.63
C ASP A 56 12.33 2.12 8.85
N CYS A 57 12.26 2.25 7.52
CA CYS A 57 11.83 1.19 6.62
C CYS A 57 12.70 -0.07 6.77
N ILE A 58 12.11 -1.16 7.29
CA ILE A 58 12.85 -2.41 7.57
C ILE A 58 13.45 -3.05 6.33
N ALA A 59 12.87 -2.80 5.15
CA ALA A 59 13.35 -3.38 3.90
C ALA A 59 14.46 -2.55 3.24
N CYS A 60 14.64 -1.31 3.68
CA CYS A 60 15.59 -0.35 3.10
C CYS A 60 16.73 -0.02 4.06
N TRP A 61 16.61 -0.38 5.34
CA TRP A 61 17.64 -0.10 6.33
C TRP A 61 18.99 -0.73 5.95
N GLY A 62 20.04 0.09 5.93
CA GLY A 62 21.40 -0.34 5.62
C GLY A 62 21.65 -0.55 4.13
N LEU A 63 20.66 -0.25 3.28
CA LEU A 63 20.80 -0.25 1.84
C LEU A 63 20.93 1.21 1.38
N GLU A 64 22.11 1.56 0.93
CA GLU A 64 22.43 2.90 0.40
C GLU A 64 22.78 2.80 -1.09
N ASP A 65 22.86 3.96 -1.75
CA ASP A 65 23.33 4.15 -3.13
C ASP A 65 22.65 3.29 -4.20
N GLN A 66 21.35 2.99 -4.03
CA GLN A 66 20.60 2.30 -5.07
C GLN A 66 20.31 3.24 -6.24
N HIS A 67 20.44 2.75 -7.46
CA HIS A 67 20.19 3.56 -8.67
C HIS A 67 18.70 3.87 -8.91
N SER A 68 17.81 3.12 -8.27
CA SER A 68 16.36 3.30 -8.37
C SER A 68 15.68 3.01 -7.04
N ARG A 69 14.47 3.55 -6.90
CA ARG A 69 13.53 3.23 -5.82
C ARG A 69 13.40 1.71 -5.64
N TYR A 70 13.53 1.25 -4.41
CA TYR A 70 13.77 -0.16 -4.09
C TYR A 70 12.63 -0.81 -3.28
N CYS A 71 11.76 -0.04 -2.63
CA CYS A 71 10.90 -0.54 -1.54
C CYS A 71 9.68 -1.35 -2.02
N TYR A 72 9.91 -2.40 -2.80
CA TYR A 72 8.92 -3.39 -3.24
C TYR A 72 8.20 -4.06 -2.06
N TYR A 73 8.87 -4.16 -0.91
CA TYR A 73 8.29 -4.70 0.31
C TYR A 73 7.04 -3.92 0.75
N ASN A 74 7.16 -2.61 1.01
CA ASN A 74 6.01 -1.81 1.46
C ASN A 74 4.96 -1.61 0.35
N VAL A 75 5.36 -1.55 -0.93
CA VAL A 75 4.39 -1.63 -2.04
C VAL A 75 3.57 -2.93 -1.95
N GLY A 76 4.23 -4.05 -1.71
CA GLY A 76 3.60 -5.36 -1.55
C GLY A 76 2.70 -5.44 -0.32
N ILE A 77 3.13 -4.92 0.83
CA ILE A 77 2.34 -4.89 2.07
C ILE A 77 1.06 -4.08 1.88
N ILE A 78 1.15 -2.88 1.30
CA ILE A 78 -0.03 -2.03 1.09
C ILE A 78 -1.01 -2.72 0.14
N ARG A 79 -0.54 -3.23 -0.99
CA ARG A 79 -1.40 -3.91 -1.97
C ARG A 79 -1.98 -5.22 -1.46
N GLY A 80 -1.17 -6.04 -0.83
CA GLY A 80 -1.59 -7.31 -0.22
C GLY A 80 -2.60 -7.08 0.91
N GLY A 81 -2.40 -6.05 1.74
CA GLY A 81 -3.33 -5.64 2.78
C GLY A 81 -4.66 -5.17 2.22
N LEU A 82 -4.64 -4.32 1.19
CA LEU A 82 -5.85 -3.89 0.48
C LEU A 82 -6.57 -5.09 -0.15
N HIS A 83 -5.85 -6.00 -0.79
CA HIS A 83 -6.42 -7.24 -1.32
C HIS A 83 -7.07 -8.09 -0.24
N TYR A 84 -6.42 -8.25 0.92
CA TYR A 84 -6.96 -9.01 2.04
C TYR A 84 -8.26 -8.39 2.59
N LEU A 85 -8.30 -7.07 2.71
CA LEU A 85 -9.45 -6.33 3.26
C LEU A 85 -10.63 -6.22 2.28
N PHE A 86 -10.35 -5.91 1.01
CA PHE A 86 -11.37 -5.75 -0.03
C PHE A 86 -11.71 -7.04 -0.79
N GLY A 87 -10.88 -8.07 -0.69
CA GLY A 87 -10.95 -9.28 -1.51
C GLY A 87 -10.40 -9.12 -2.94
N LYS A 88 -9.84 -7.96 -3.28
CA LYS A 88 -9.36 -7.63 -4.63
C LYS A 88 -8.25 -6.59 -4.60
N ASP A 89 -7.29 -6.73 -5.51
CA ASP A 89 -6.16 -5.80 -5.68
C ASP A 89 -6.50 -4.80 -6.78
N ASP A 90 -7.22 -3.76 -6.39
CA ASP A 90 -7.82 -2.81 -7.33
C ASP A 90 -7.19 -1.43 -7.30
N TYR A 91 -6.46 -1.07 -6.23
CA TYR A 91 -5.97 0.29 -6.04
C TYR A 91 -4.49 0.40 -6.45
N PRO A 92 -4.14 1.34 -7.34
CA PRO A 92 -2.75 1.60 -7.70
C PRO A 92 -1.96 2.09 -6.49
N VAL A 93 -0.82 1.44 -6.24
CA VAL A 93 0.18 1.85 -5.23
C VAL A 93 1.51 2.06 -5.94
N GLN A 94 2.11 3.23 -5.73
CA GLN A 94 3.39 3.61 -6.35
C GLN A 94 4.34 4.17 -5.29
N GLU A 95 5.60 3.76 -5.35
CA GLU A 95 6.70 4.39 -4.60
C GLU A 95 7.17 5.67 -5.28
N LEU A 96 7.29 6.76 -4.51
CA LEU A 96 7.70 8.09 -4.96
C LEU A 96 9.09 8.50 -4.48
N ALA A 97 9.51 8.03 -3.30
CA ALA A 97 10.81 8.33 -2.69
C ALA A 97 11.29 7.13 -1.88
N CYS A 98 12.60 6.96 -1.75
CA CYS A 98 13.20 5.86 -1.01
C CYS A 98 14.46 6.29 -0.26
N ILE A 99 14.61 5.86 0.99
CA ILE A 99 15.84 6.15 1.73
C ILE A 99 17.09 5.57 1.05
N THR A 100 16.92 4.49 0.28
CA THR A 100 18.02 3.86 -0.46
C THR A 100 18.53 4.73 -1.62
N THR A 101 17.76 5.73 -2.05
CA THR A 101 18.12 6.72 -3.07
C THR A 101 18.52 8.07 -2.47
N GLY A 102 18.72 8.15 -1.15
CA GLY A 102 19.12 9.36 -0.43
C GLY A 102 17.96 10.23 0.06
N ASP A 103 16.71 9.78 -0.08
CA ASP A 103 15.54 10.50 0.46
C ASP A 103 15.44 10.34 1.99
N GLN A 104 14.67 11.23 2.64
CA GLN A 104 14.52 11.21 4.11
C GLN A 104 13.59 10.09 4.63
N ALA A 105 12.72 9.58 3.77
CA ALA A 105 11.76 8.53 4.10
C ALA A 105 11.37 7.75 2.83
N CYS A 106 10.74 6.60 3.01
CA CYS A 106 10.07 5.92 1.90
C CYS A 106 8.67 6.51 1.75
N GLU A 107 8.33 6.96 0.55
CA GLU A 107 7.05 7.63 0.27
C GLU A 107 6.26 6.88 -0.78
N PHE A 108 4.95 6.75 -0.58
CA PHE A 108 4.05 6.02 -1.46
C PHE A 108 2.77 6.81 -1.71
N ILE A 109 2.21 6.64 -2.90
CA ILE A 109 0.85 7.10 -3.20
C ILE A 109 -0.08 5.92 -3.44
N VAL A 110 -1.28 6.03 -2.86
CA VAL A 110 -2.40 5.13 -3.14
C VAL A 110 -3.50 5.93 -3.83
N ARG A 111 -3.73 5.68 -5.12
CA ARG A 111 -4.78 6.37 -5.86
C ARG A 111 -6.16 5.97 -5.32
N LYS A 112 -7.06 6.94 -5.17
CA LYS A 112 -8.45 6.69 -4.73
C LYS A 112 -9.30 6.01 -5.79
N PHE A 113 -8.85 6.06 -7.04
CA PHE A 113 -9.51 5.45 -8.18
C PHE A 113 -8.89 4.08 -8.48
N PRO A 114 -9.69 3.02 -8.64
CA PRO A 114 -9.20 1.72 -9.05
C PRO A 114 -8.47 1.75 -10.39
N PHE A 115 -7.70 0.70 -10.68
CA PHE A 115 -7.15 0.46 -12.01
C PHE A 115 -8.27 0.45 -13.07
N SER A 116 -8.07 1.26 -14.11
CA SER A 116 -8.86 1.17 -15.35
C SER A 116 -8.61 -0.16 -16.06
N GLU A 117 -9.52 -0.56 -16.96
CA GLU A 117 -9.34 -1.78 -17.77
C GLU A 117 -8.04 -1.76 -18.57
N ASN A 118 -7.65 -0.59 -19.10
CA ASN A 118 -6.43 -0.41 -19.88
C ASN A 118 -5.15 -0.54 -19.04
N GLU A 119 -5.24 -0.32 -17.72
CA GLU A 119 -4.09 -0.50 -16.81
C GLU A 119 -3.91 -1.98 -16.45
N ARG A 120 -5.01 -2.74 -16.32
CA ARG A 120 -4.98 -4.16 -15.94
C ARG A 120 -4.26 -4.99 -17.00
N GLY A 121 -3.18 -5.67 -16.60
CA GLY A 121 -2.39 -6.54 -17.49
C GLY A 121 -1.33 -5.82 -18.34
N SER A 122 -1.23 -4.49 -18.25
CA SER A 122 -0.18 -3.71 -18.94
C SER A 122 1.19 -3.75 -18.24
N GLY A 123 1.35 -4.56 -17.19
CA GLY A 123 2.52 -4.55 -16.30
C GLY A 123 2.56 -3.35 -15.33
N LYS A 124 1.77 -2.29 -15.59
CA LYS A 124 1.66 -1.09 -14.73
C LYS A 124 0.99 -1.34 -13.39
N THR A 125 0.33 -2.48 -13.24
CA THR A 125 -0.25 -2.91 -11.98
C THR A 125 0.78 -3.56 -11.07
N GLY A 126 2.04 -3.78 -11.50
CA GLY A 126 3.12 -4.36 -10.70
C GLY A 126 3.03 -5.89 -10.54
N PHE A 127 4.07 -6.50 -9.96
CA PHE A 127 4.28 -7.96 -9.92
C PHE A 127 3.10 -8.78 -9.33
N LEU A 128 2.30 -8.21 -8.43
CA LEU A 128 1.21 -8.94 -7.75
C LEU A 128 -0.09 -9.08 -8.56
N SER A 129 -0.18 -8.45 -9.73
CA SER A 129 -1.38 -8.50 -10.58
C SER A 129 -1.00 -8.94 -11.98
N LEU A 130 -0.35 -10.11 -12.03
CA LEU A 130 -0.15 -10.83 -13.27
C LEU A 130 -1.51 -11.03 -13.97
N PRO A 131 -1.55 -10.88 -15.31
CA PRO A 131 -2.68 -11.27 -16.13
C PRO A 131 -3.19 -12.67 -15.76
N ALA A 132 -4.49 -12.93 -15.89
CA ALA A 132 -5.09 -14.21 -15.49
C ALA A 132 -4.43 -15.44 -16.15
N HIS A 133 -3.86 -15.30 -17.34
CA HIS A 133 -3.14 -16.37 -18.04
C HIS A 133 -1.69 -16.59 -17.56
N LEU A 134 -1.19 -15.72 -16.67
CA LEU A 134 0.12 -15.80 -16.03
C LEU A 134 0.02 -16.02 -14.51
N ARG A 135 -1.19 -16.20 -13.97
CA ARG A 135 -1.44 -16.64 -12.59
C ARG A 135 -1.46 -18.16 -12.54
#